data_AF-A0A354ZD73-F1
#
_entry.id   AF-A0A354ZD73-F1
#
_cell.length_a   1.000
_cell.length_b   1.000
_cell.length_c   1.000
_cell.angle_alpha   90.00
_cell.angle_beta   90.00
_cell.angle_gamma   90.00
#
_symmetry.space_group_name_H-M   'P 1'
#
loop_
_entity.id
_entity.type
_entity.pdbx_description
1 polymer ?
#
loop_
_entity_poly.entity_id
_entity_poly.type
_entity_poly.pdbx_seq_one_letter_code
_entity_poly.pdbx_strand_id
1 'polypeptide(L)'
;MPNLTSAEKEQLLAELLASINQHKFEPDIAHIEIHGNQVLNKNLVEGLIVESETLEDGVRVRIRVLRGFTLKNPVHFCFGLIPDNGVQRIITDT
;
A
#
# COMPACT_ATOMS: atom_id res chain seq x y z
N MET A 1 -8.57 -16.20 -6.66
CA MET A 1 -9.02 -15.48 -5.45
C MET A 1 -10.17 -14.56 -5.84
N PRO A 2 -11.27 -14.49 -5.08
CA PRO A 2 -12.38 -13.61 -5.44
C PRO A 2 -11.92 -12.16 -5.40
N ASN A 3 -12.41 -11.35 -6.35
CA ASN A 3 -12.18 -9.91 -6.35
C ASN A 3 -12.94 -9.29 -5.17
N LEU A 4 -12.25 -8.61 -4.25
CA LEU A 4 -12.87 -7.90 -3.15
C LEU A 4 -13.77 -6.77 -3.66
N THR A 5 -14.96 -6.67 -3.10
CA THR A 5 -15.89 -5.55 -3.32
C THR A 5 -15.36 -4.27 -2.65
N SER A 6 -15.88 -3.11 -3.06
CA SER A 6 -15.47 -1.82 -2.47
C SER A 6 -15.71 -1.76 -0.96
N ALA A 7 -16.83 -2.31 -0.48
CA ALA A 7 -17.16 -2.32 0.95
C ALA A 7 -16.19 -3.20 1.77
N GLU A 8 -15.81 -4.37 1.24
CA GLU A 8 -14.82 -5.23 1.90
C GLU A 8 -13.44 -4.57 1.96
N LYS A 9 -13.04 -3.85 0.91
CA LYS A 9 -11.78 -3.09 0.90
C LYS A 9 -11.76 -1.99 1.94
N GLU A 10 -12.86 -1.26 2.12
CA GLU A 10 -12.99 -0.21 3.13
C GLU A 10 -12.86 -0.77 4.55
N GLN A 11 -13.50 -1.93 4.82
CA GLN A 11 -13.39 -2.57 6.13
C GLN A 11 -11.95 -3.01 6.43
N LEU A 12 -11.30 -3.70 5.48
CA LEU A 12 -9.91 -4.16 5.66
C LEU A 12 -8.92 -2.99 5.77
N LEU A 13 -9.18 -1.89 5.05
CA LEU A 13 -8.39 -0.67 5.18
C LEU A 13 -8.51 -0.09 6.59
N ALA A 14 -9.72 -0.03 7.13
CA ALA A 14 -9.94 0.46 8.50
C ALA A 14 -9.25 -0.44 9.55
N GLU A 15 -9.34 -1.77 9.40
CA GLU A 15 -8.67 -2.72 10.28
C GLU A 15 -7.14 -2.60 10.20
N LEU A 16 -6.58 -2.47 8.99
CA LEU A 16 -5.15 -2.28 8.77
C LEU A 16 -4.64 -1.00 9.44
N LEU A 17 -5.32 0.12 9.22
CA LEU A 17 -4.94 1.40 9.81
C LEU A 17 -5.04 1.36 11.34
N ALA A 18 -6.12 0.80 11.87
CA ALA A 18 -6.30 0.63 13.32
C ALA A 18 -5.17 -0.22 13.96
N SER A 19 -4.68 -1.25 13.27
CA SER A 19 -3.60 -2.12 13.78
C SER A 19 -2.28 -1.39 14.06
N ILE A 20 -2.03 -0.26 13.38
CA ILE A 20 -0.86 0.58 13.56
C ILE A 20 -1.18 1.88 14.32
N ASN A 21 -2.34 1.96 14.98
CA ASN A 21 -2.89 3.15 15.63
C ASN A 21 -2.99 4.38 14.71
N GLN A 22 -3.07 4.14 13.39
CA GLN A 22 -3.23 5.18 12.40
C GLN A 22 -4.71 5.26 12.01
N HIS A 23 -5.23 6.48 11.86
CA HIS A 23 -6.64 6.66 11.49
C HIS A 23 -6.78 7.41 10.17
N LYS A 24 -5.83 8.29 9.87
CA LYS A 24 -5.83 9.11 8.66
C LYS A 24 -4.42 9.64 8.38
N PHE A 25 -4.04 9.66 7.12
CA PHE A 25 -2.90 10.43 6.65
C PHE A 25 -3.37 11.78 6.11
N GLU A 26 -2.54 12.81 6.25
CA GLU A 26 -2.81 14.10 5.61
C GLU A 26 -2.77 13.96 4.08
N PRO A 27 -3.56 14.74 3.32
CA PRO A 27 -3.68 14.60 1.87
C PRO A 27 -2.35 14.79 1.11
N ASP A 28 -1.40 15.53 1.68
CA ASP A 28 -0.08 15.81 1.11
C ASP A 28 0.99 14.76 1.49
N ILE A 29 0.59 13.70 2.18
CA ILE A 29 1.45 12.58 2.53
C ILE A 29 1.12 11.40 1.63
N ALA A 30 2.12 10.95 0.86
CA ALA A 30 1.97 9.76 0.04
C ALA A 30 1.89 8.51 0.91
N HIS A 31 0.88 7.68 0.67
CA HIS A 31 0.68 6.44 1.40
C HIS A 31 0.09 5.37 0.49
N ILE A 32 0.50 4.12 0.71
CA ILE A 32 0.00 2.96 -0.01
C ILE A 32 -0.33 1.88 1.00
N GLU A 33 -1.57 1.41 1.00
CA GLU A 33 -2.06 0.33 1.84
C GLU A 33 -2.19 -0.95 1.02
N ILE A 34 -1.40 -1.95 1.38
CA ILE A 34 -1.34 -3.25 0.73
C ILE A 34 -1.74 -4.29 1.76
N HIS A 35 -2.66 -5.17 1.40
CA HIS A 35 -3.17 -6.18 2.29
C HIS A 35 -3.16 -7.53 1.59
N GLY A 36 -2.44 -8.49 2.16
CA GLY A 36 -2.08 -9.73 1.48
C GLY A 36 -1.30 -9.43 0.19
N ASN A 37 -1.92 -9.74 -0.96
CA ASN A 37 -1.35 -9.56 -2.30
C ASN A 37 -2.03 -8.43 -3.09
N GLN A 38 -2.90 -7.63 -2.45
CA GLN A 38 -3.71 -6.62 -3.12
C GLN A 38 -3.49 -5.22 -2.56
N VAL A 39 -3.54 -4.22 -3.44
CA VAL A 39 -3.58 -2.81 -3.04
C VAL A 39 -5.02 -2.46 -2.65
N LEU A 40 -5.22 -2.03 -1.40
CA LEU A 40 -6.51 -1.55 -0.90
C LEU A 40 -6.72 -0.08 -1.26
N ASN A 41 -5.72 0.74 -1.02
CA ASN A 41 -5.78 2.18 -1.23
C ASN A 41 -4.39 2.76 -1.55
N LYS A 42 -4.37 3.92 -2.21
CA LYS A 42 -3.16 4.70 -2.44
C LYS A 42 -3.47 6.19 -2.56
N ASN A 43 -2.63 7.00 -1.94
CA ASN A 43 -2.52 8.44 -2.19
C ASN A 43 -1.12 8.73 -2.71
N LEU A 44 -1.03 9.31 -3.90
CA LEU A 44 0.25 9.65 -4.52
C LEU A 44 0.38 11.17 -4.62
N VAL A 45 1.57 11.67 -4.33
CA VAL A 45 1.93 13.08 -4.49
C VAL A 45 2.65 13.30 -5.81
N GLU A 46 2.69 14.55 -6.25
CA GLU A 46 3.38 14.93 -7.48
C GLU A 46 4.85 14.47 -7.48
N GLY A 47 5.28 13.89 -8.60
CA GLY A 47 6.64 13.36 -8.74
C GLY A 47 6.84 11.93 -8.22
N LEU A 48 5.86 11.31 -7.55
CA LEU A 48 5.93 9.92 -7.10
C LEU A 48 5.11 8.99 -8.01
N ILE A 49 5.75 7.96 -8.56
CA ILE A 49 5.12 6.89 -9.32
C ILE A 49 5.18 5.60 -8.50
N VAL A 50 4.03 4.96 -8.32
CA VAL A 50 3.93 3.64 -7.70
C VAL A 50 3.12 2.71 -8.59
N GLU A 51 3.77 1.65 -9.04
CA GLU A 51 3.18 0.57 -9.83
C GLU A 51 3.15 -0.70 -8.98
N SER A 52 2.01 -1.39 -8.95
CA SER A 52 1.81 -2.59 -8.15
C SER A 52 1.27 -3.73 -9.00
N GLU A 53 1.81 -4.92 -8.81
CA GLU A 53 1.39 -6.16 -9.46
C GLU A 53 1.10 -7.22 -8.39
N THR A 54 -0.12 -7.75 -8.38
CA THR A 54 -0.51 -8.87 -7.52
C THR A 54 0.12 -10.16 -8.04
N LEU A 55 0.82 -10.89 -7.16
CA LEU A 55 1.39 -12.19 -7.43
C LEU A 55 0.57 -13.28 -6.70
N GLU A 56 0.85 -14.55 -7.01
CA GLU A 56 0.21 -15.69 -6.34
C GLU A 56 0.55 -15.74 -4.84
N ASP A 57 1.77 -15.35 -4.47
CA ASP A 57 2.35 -15.45 -3.13
C ASP A 57 2.86 -14.10 -2.58
N GLY A 58 2.46 -12.99 -3.18
CA GLY A 58 2.91 -11.68 -2.73
C GLY A 58 2.44 -10.53 -3.61
N VAL A 59 3.14 -9.41 -3.49
CA VAL A 59 2.93 -8.22 -4.31
C VAL A 59 4.27 -7.70 -4.76
N ARG A 60 4.37 -7.29 -6.02
CA ARG A 60 5.52 -6.54 -6.54
C ARG A 60 5.16 -5.08 -6.58
N VAL A 61 6.00 -4.23 -6.00
CA VAL A 61 5.81 -2.78 -5.99
C VAL A 61 7.05 -2.11 -6.57
N ARG A 62 6.87 -1.30 -7.60
CA ARG A 62 7.90 -0.42 -8.17
C ARG A 62 7.63 1.00 -7.76
N ILE A 63 8.63 1.64 -7.16
CA ILE A 63 8.52 2.98 -6.60
C ILE A 63 9.55 3.85 -7.30
N ARG A 64 9.10 4.92 -7.95
CA ARG A 64 9.98 5.81 -8.70
C ARG A 64 9.68 7.27 -8.36
N VAL A 65 10.72 8.03 -8.04
CA VAL A 65 10.64 9.49 -7.98
C VAL A 65 11.09 10.05 -9.33
N LEU A 66 10.25 10.89 -9.93
CA LEU A 66 10.56 11.55 -11.19
C LEU A 66 11.78 12.45 -11.05
N ARG A 67 12.58 12.51 -12.12
CA ARG A 67 13.77 13.38 -12.17
C ARG A 67 13.37 14.83 -11.90
N GLY A 68 14.11 15.49 -11.02
CA GLY A 68 13.88 16.90 -10.67
C GLY A 68 12.84 17.09 -9.55
N PHE A 69 12.19 16.04 -9.08
CA PHE A 69 11.28 16.11 -7.94
C PHE A 69 11.99 15.74 -6.64
N THR A 70 11.68 16.47 -5.57
CA THR A 70 12.07 16.15 -4.19
C THR A 70 10.79 16.03 -3.38
N LEU A 71 10.58 14.85 -2.77
CA LEU A 71 9.44 14.62 -1.91
C LEU A 71 9.67 15.35 -0.58
N LYS A 72 8.73 16.22 -0.20
CA LYS A 72 8.81 17.00 1.05
C LYS A 72 8.54 16.16 2.29
N ASN A 73 7.65 15.18 2.14
CA ASN A 73 7.16 14.31 3.22
C ASN A 73 7.62 12.86 2.97
N PRO A 74 7.77 12.05 4.03
CA PRO A 74 7.97 10.61 3.90
C PRO A 74 6.84 9.94 3.11
N VAL A 75 7.17 8.84 2.42
CA VAL A 75 6.20 7.97 1.77
C VAL A 75 5.92 6.79 2.70
N HIS A 76 4.66 6.55 3.04
CA HIS A 76 4.25 5.46 3.91
C HIS A 76 3.83 4.24 3.10
N PHE A 77 4.39 3.08 3.42
CA PHE A 77 3.98 1.80 2.85
C PHE A 77 3.48 0.90 3.98
N CYS A 78 2.19 0.65 4.00
CA CYS A 78 1.55 -0.18 5.01
C CYS A 78 1.27 -1.56 4.41
N PHE A 79 2.00 -2.57 4.89
CA PHE A 79 1.83 -3.97 4.48
C PHE A 79 1.09 -4.72 5.58
N GLY A 80 -0.16 -5.09 5.32
CA GLY A 80 -1.00 -5.90 6.19
C GLY A 80 -0.91 -7.40 5.87
N LEU A 81 -0.83 -8.21 6.91
CA LEU A 81 -0.99 -9.67 6.88
C LEU A 81 -2.41 -10.04 7.33
N ILE A 82 -3.07 -10.95 6.60
CA ILE A 82 -4.42 -11.47 6.93
C ILE A 82 -4.40 -12.78 7.69
N PRO A 83 -3.64 -13.82 7.27
CA PRO A 83 -3.75 -15.10 7.95
C PRO A 83 -2.96 -15.07 9.26
N ASP A 84 -3.43 -15.80 10.27
CA ASP A 84 -2.70 -16.04 11.53
C ASP A 84 -1.25 -16.49 11.29
N ASN A 85 -1.02 -17.19 10.18
CA ASN A 85 0.31 -17.56 9.70
C ASN A 85 0.35 -17.45 8.17
N GLY A 86 1.38 -16.79 7.62
CA GLY A 86 1.58 -16.68 6.17
C GLY A 86 2.92 -16.05 5.83
N VAL A 87 3.42 -16.34 4.62
CA VAL A 87 4.62 -15.69 4.08
C VAL A 87 4.17 -14.55 3.17
N GLN A 88 4.60 -13.33 3.47
CA GLN A 88 4.42 -12.19 2.57
C GLN A 88 5.74 -11.87 1.88
N ARG A 89 5.84 -12.19 0.59
CA ARG A 89 7.03 -11.87 -0.21
C ARG A 89 6.92 -10.45 -0.78
N ILE A 90 7.76 -9.56 -0.27
CA ILE A 90 7.84 -8.15 -0.72
C ILE A 90 9.12 -8.00 -1.55
N ILE A 91 8.96 -7.66 -2.83
CA ILE A 91 10.08 -7.33 -3.72
C ILE A 91 9.96 -5.84 -4.07
N THR A 92 10.97 -5.08 -3.68
CA THR A 92 11.04 -3.63 -3.88
C THR A 92 12.23 -3.29 -4.77
N ASP A 93 11.95 -2.60 -5.88
CA ASP A 93 12.97 -2.02 -6.77
C ASP A 93 12.76 -0.50 -6.83
N THR A 94 13.88 0.24 -6.77
CA THR A 94 13.95 1.71 -6.82
C THR A 94 14.56 2.21 -8.11
#